data_AF-A0A839FC12-F1
#
_entry.id   AF-A0A839FC12-F1
#
_cell.length_a   1.000
_cell.length_b   1.000
_cell.length_c   1.000
_cell.angle_alpha   90.00
_cell.angle_beta   90.00
_cell.angle_gamma   90.00
#
_symmetry.space_group_name_H-M   'P 1'
#
loop_
_entity.id
_entity.type
_entity.pdbx_description
1 polymer ?
#
loop_
_entity_poly.entity_id
_entity_poly.type
_entity_poly.pdbx_seq_one_letter_code
_entity_poly.pdbx_strand_id
1 'polypeptide(L)'
;MGENIAYLGHSAFLTALAAVIVISGVSVAAALPEWTSRPYNYVLINQDLPGAMKEFGRNLGFPVVLDGQVRGQIRGQIKAQTAGQFLDELAEGNGLNWYFDGAILHVSPSDEFKTQVIELGRLTGDVVLSEMKRMKLYDERFSINYSKNAAALRVSGPPSYIEVTREVISTIQPPPAADDDPRVRVFRGRGSTVDETVELQSARKRVDNQGSKPANTSPKTTN
;
A
#
# COMPACT_ATOMS: atom_id res chain seq x y z
N MET A 1 -69.83 -43.98 -20.15
CA MET A 1 -71.12 -43.48 -19.63
C MET A 1 -71.17 -43.81 -18.16
N GLY A 2 -71.15 -42.89 -17.19
CA GLY A 2 -70.67 -41.50 -17.15
C GLY A 2 -69.69 -41.35 -15.95
N GLU A 3 -68.75 -40.41 -15.91
CA GLU A 3 -68.94 -38.99 -15.48
C GLU A 3 -69.45 -38.89 -14.02
N ASN A 4 -68.64 -38.42 -13.06
CA ASN A 4 -68.49 -37.00 -12.61
C ASN A 4 -69.80 -36.44 -12.00
N ILE A 5 -69.90 -35.80 -10.82
CA ILE A 5 -69.00 -35.19 -9.79
C ILE A 5 -69.83 -35.08 -8.44
N ALA A 6 -69.42 -34.57 -7.26
CA ALA A 6 -68.28 -33.74 -6.81
C ALA A 6 -67.96 -33.85 -5.28
N TYR A 7 -66.91 -33.12 -4.87
CA TYR A 7 -66.40 -32.69 -3.54
C TYR A 7 -67.32 -32.57 -2.30
N LEU A 8 -66.78 -33.00 -1.13
CA LEU A 8 -66.71 -32.30 0.19
C LEU A 8 -65.84 -33.17 1.15
N GLY A 9 -64.99 -32.70 2.07
CA GLY A 9 -64.41 -31.39 2.36
C GLY A 9 -63.58 -31.39 3.68
N HIS A 10 -62.58 -30.50 3.81
CA HIS A 10 -61.86 -30.08 5.04
C HIS A 10 -60.77 -30.97 5.73
N SER A 11 -59.55 -30.41 5.68
CA SER A 11 -58.68 -30.10 6.84
C SER A 11 -58.03 -31.18 7.71
N ALA A 12 -56.73 -31.45 7.46
CA ALA A 12 -55.75 -31.75 8.52
C ALA A 12 -54.29 -31.42 8.10
N PHE A 13 -53.92 -30.16 8.31
CA PHE A 13 -52.57 -29.65 8.57
C PHE A 13 -51.44 -30.69 8.79
N LEU A 14 -50.53 -30.81 7.82
CA LEU A 14 -49.21 -31.46 8.01
C LEU A 14 -48.08 -30.78 7.23
N THR A 15 -48.18 -29.46 7.04
CA THR A 15 -47.07 -28.61 6.58
C THR A 15 -46.00 -28.50 7.68
N ALA A 16 -45.02 -29.41 7.65
CA ALA A 16 -43.86 -29.36 8.54
C ALA A 16 -43.05 -28.08 8.26
N LEU A 17 -43.21 -27.09 9.14
CA LEU A 17 -42.50 -25.80 9.05
C LEU A 17 -41.03 -26.00 9.40
N ALA A 18 -40.22 -26.32 8.39
CA ALA A 18 -38.76 -26.29 8.49
C ALA A 18 -38.32 -24.85 8.76
N ALA A 19 -38.01 -24.54 10.03
CA ALA A 19 -37.56 -23.23 10.46
C ALA A 19 -36.14 -22.97 9.95
N VAL A 20 -36.03 -22.53 8.68
CA VAL A 20 -34.78 -22.04 8.10
C VAL A 20 -34.43 -20.74 8.79
N ILE A 21 -33.61 -20.83 9.85
CA ILE A 21 -32.97 -19.67 10.45
C ILE A 21 -31.93 -19.17 9.45
N VAL A 22 -32.37 -18.26 8.57
CA VAL A 22 -31.47 -17.47 7.73
C VAL A 22 -30.70 -16.56 8.67
N ILE A 23 -29.52 -17.00 9.08
CA ILE A 23 -28.52 -16.12 9.70
C ILE A 23 -28.00 -15.22 8.57
N SER A 24 -28.77 -14.17 8.27
CA SER A 24 -28.32 -13.07 7.44
C SER A 24 -27.06 -12.52 8.07
N GLY A 25 -25.91 -12.79 7.45
CA GLY A 25 -24.63 -12.28 7.94
C GLY A 25 -24.73 -10.77 8.00
N VAL A 26 -24.67 -10.21 9.21
CA VAL A 26 -24.60 -8.77 9.40
C VAL A 26 -23.22 -8.35 8.91
N SER A 27 -23.13 -7.98 7.64
CA SER A 27 -22.01 -7.25 7.10
C SER A 27 -21.85 -5.98 7.92
N VAL A 28 -20.89 -6.00 8.83
CA VAL A 28 -20.38 -4.79 9.48
C VAL A 28 -19.61 -4.05 8.39
N ALA A 29 -20.35 -3.33 7.55
CA ALA A 29 -19.79 -2.34 6.64
C ALA A 29 -18.86 -1.43 7.44
N ALA A 30 -17.70 -1.08 6.88
CA ALA A 30 -16.73 -0.22 7.54
C ALA A 30 -17.44 1.09 7.93
N ALA A 31 -17.67 1.27 9.23
CA ALA A 31 -18.52 2.35 9.72
C ALA A 31 -17.94 3.70 9.26
N LEU A 32 -18.68 4.40 8.40
CA LEU A 32 -18.27 5.69 7.87
C LEU A 32 -17.88 6.62 9.02
N PRO A 33 -16.83 7.45 8.86
CA PRO A 33 -16.34 8.30 9.94
C PRO A 33 -17.48 9.11 10.57
N GLU A 34 -17.57 9.18 11.90
CA GLU A 34 -18.72 9.74 12.62
C GLU A 34 -19.14 11.16 12.16
N TRP A 35 -18.19 11.91 11.59
CA TRP A 35 -18.47 13.22 11.00
C TRP A 35 -19.37 13.18 9.77
N THR A 36 -19.43 12.10 8.99
CA THR A 36 -20.27 12.00 7.77
C THR A 36 -21.75 12.14 8.09
N SER A 37 -22.18 11.73 9.28
CA SER A 37 -23.57 11.80 9.75
C SER A 37 -23.92 13.13 10.43
N ARG A 38 -22.96 14.07 10.58
CA ARG A 38 -23.24 15.40 11.17
C ARG A 38 -24.09 16.24 10.21
N PRO A 39 -25.13 16.94 10.69
CA PRO A 39 -25.89 17.89 9.88
C PRO A 39 -24.98 18.98 9.30
N TYR A 40 -25.11 19.28 8.00
CA TYR A 40 -24.20 20.19 7.29
C TYR A 40 -24.94 21.10 6.30
N ASN A 41 -25.66 22.09 6.85
CA ASN A 41 -26.38 23.11 6.07
C ASN A 41 -25.43 24.16 5.46
N TYR A 42 -24.65 23.75 4.46
CA TYR A 42 -23.74 24.63 3.72
C TYR A 42 -24.16 24.75 2.25
N VAL A 43 -24.06 25.96 1.70
CA VAL A 43 -24.51 26.25 0.33
C VAL A 43 -23.35 26.81 -0.49
N LEU A 44 -22.87 26.01 -1.44
CA LEU A 44 -21.88 26.41 -2.43
C LEU A 44 -22.52 27.24 -3.55
N ILE A 45 -21.89 28.36 -3.91
CA ILE A 45 -22.26 29.19 -5.07
C ILE A 45 -20.96 29.74 -5.69
N ASN A 46 -20.60 29.31 -6.91
CA ASN A 46 -19.47 29.83 -7.70
C ASN A 46 -18.12 29.91 -6.92
N GLN A 47 -17.78 28.86 -6.18
CA GLN A 47 -16.54 28.78 -5.41
C GLN A 47 -15.50 27.87 -6.09
N ASP A 48 -14.22 28.14 -5.83
CA ASP A 48 -13.14 27.25 -6.24
C ASP A 48 -13.18 25.92 -5.45
N LEU A 49 -12.96 24.82 -6.17
CA LEU A 49 -13.02 23.47 -5.61
C LEU A 49 -11.99 23.24 -4.48
N PRO A 50 -10.73 23.71 -4.57
CA PRO A 50 -9.76 23.58 -3.48
C PRO A 50 -10.15 24.36 -2.21
N GLY A 51 -10.68 25.57 -2.36
CA GLY A 51 -11.16 26.42 -1.27
C GLY A 51 -12.36 25.81 -0.56
N ALA A 52 -13.36 25.33 -1.33
CA ALA A 52 -14.52 24.64 -0.79
C ALA A 52 -14.16 23.39 0.04
N MET A 53 -13.20 22.59 -0.42
CA MET A 53 -12.73 21.42 0.33
C MET A 53 -12.01 21.81 1.64
N LYS A 54 -11.18 22.86 1.61
CA LYS A 54 -10.50 23.38 2.82
C LYS A 54 -11.48 24.03 3.81
N GLU A 55 -12.53 24.67 3.29
CA GLU A 55 -13.64 25.22 4.07
C GLU A 55 -14.42 24.11 4.78
N PHE A 56 -14.77 23.04 4.06
CA PHE A 56 -15.47 21.86 4.58
C PHE A 56 -14.74 21.22 5.77
N GLY A 57 -13.45 20.91 5.64
CA GLY A 57 -12.68 20.35 6.76
C GLY A 57 -12.54 21.33 7.93
N ARG A 58 -12.35 22.63 7.67
CA ARG A 58 -12.28 23.66 8.74
C ARG A 58 -13.59 23.75 9.52
N ASN A 59 -14.74 23.62 8.86
CA ASN A 59 -16.06 23.62 9.49
C ASN A 59 -16.34 22.37 10.33
N LEU A 60 -15.72 21.23 9.99
CA LEU A 60 -15.89 19.96 10.71
C LEU A 60 -14.82 19.72 11.78
N GLY A 61 -13.65 20.34 11.66
CA GLY A 61 -12.56 20.30 12.64
C GLY A 61 -11.36 19.42 12.24
N PHE A 62 -11.19 19.09 10.95
CA PHE A 62 -10.08 18.27 10.46
C PHE A 62 -9.37 18.89 9.24
N PRO A 63 -8.05 18.67 9.06
CA PRO A 63 -7.32 19.08 7.86
C PRO A 63 -7.78 18.32 6.62
N VAL A 64 -7.66 18.97 5.46
CA VAL A 64 -7.89 18.37 4.14
C VAL A 64 -6.63 18.51 3.28
N VAL A 65 -6.14 17.38 2.79
CA VAL A 65 -5.04 17.28 1.83
C VAL A 65 -5.64 17.05 0.45
N LEU A 66 -5.15 17.82 -0.52
CA LEU A 66 -5.56 17.70 -1.92
C LEU A 66 -4.40 17.07 -2.69
N ASP A 67 -4.57 15.81 -3.05
CA ASP A 67 -3.56 15.03 -3.74
C ASP A 67 -3.50 15.43 -5.22
N GLY A 68 -2.28 15.47 -5.76
CA GLY A 68 -2.08 15.68 -7.18
C GLY A 68 -2.58 17.04 -7.66
N GLN A 69 -3.53 17.07 -8.59
CA GLN A 69 -3.96 18.30 -9.29
C GLN A 69 -5.47 18.57 -9.22
N VAL A 70 -6.07 18.47 -8.02
CA VAL A 70 -7.45 18.94 -7.76
C VAL A 70 -7.59 20.42 -8.18
N ARG A 71 -8.32 20.66 -9.28
CA ARG A 71 -8.63 21.98 -9.82
C ARG A 71 -10.06 21.99 -10.33
N GLY A 72 -10.78 23.08 -10.08
CA GLY A 72 -12.14 23.24 -10.58
C GLY A 72 -12.82 24.50 -10.07
N GLN A 73 -13.96 24.80 -10.66
CA GLN A 73 -14.94 25.78 -10.20
C GLN A 73 -16.25 25.05 -10.04
N ILE A 74 -16.84 25.10 -8.85
CA ILE A 74 -18.05 24.35 -8.52
C ILE A 74 -19.23 25.03 -9.22
N ARG A 75 -19.89 24.29 -10.10
CA ARG A 75 -21.01 24.78 -10.92
C ARG A 75 -22.33 24.31 -10.33
N GLY A 76 -23.26 25.25 -10.12
CA GLY A 76 -24.57 24.97 -9.54
C GLY A 76 -24.58 25.10 -8.01
N GLN A 77 -25.55 24.44 -7.38
CA GLN A 77 -25.81 24.51 -5.94
C GLN A 77 -25.91 23.09 -5.35
N ILE A 78 -25.00 22.74 -4.46
CA ILE A 78 -25.03 21.49 -3.67
C ILE A 78 -25.99 21.67 -2.49
N LYS A 79 -26.78 20.63 -2.15
CA LYS A 79 -27.82 20.68 -1.10
C LYS A 79 -27.93 19.37 -0.33
N ALA A 80 -26.89 19.08 0.44
CA ALA A 80 -26.87 17.95 1.35
C ALA A 80 -27.54 18.26 2.70
N GLN A 81 -28.01 17.22 3.38
CA GLN A 81 -28.46 17.29 4.78
C GLN A 81 -27.30 16.97 5.75
N THR A 82 -26.37 16.11 5.34
CA THR A 82 -25.22 15.67 6.16
C THR A 82 -23.88 15.97 5.48
N ALA A 83 -22.81 16.01 6.28
CA ALA A 83 -21.46 16.27 5.79
C ALA A 83 -20.94 15.18 4.82
N GLY A 84 -21.35 13.91 5.01
CA GLY A 84 -21.02 12.82 4.09
C GLY A 84 -21.65 13.05 2.73
N GLN A 85 -22.98 13.22 2.69
CA GLN A 85 -23.71 13.53 1.46
C GLN A 85 -23.14 14.77 0.75
N PHE A 86 -22.74 15.81 1.50
CA PHE A 86 -22.11 17.00 0.93
C PHE A 86 -20.80 16.68 0.22
N LEU A 87 -19.93 15.88 0.86
CA LEU A 87 -18.65 15.48 0.30
C LEU A 87 -18.84 14.57 -0.91
N ASP A 88 -19.78 13.62 -0.85
CA ASP A 88 -20.07 12.68 -1.93
C ASP A 88 -20.64 13.42 -3.16
N GLU A 89 -21.66 14.28 -3.00
CA GLU A 89 -22.20 15.15 -4.07
C GLU A 89 -21.09 16.03 -4.70
N LEU A 90 -20.20 16.58 -3.86
CA LEU A 90 -19.09 17.44 -4.29
C LEU A 90 -17.97 16.64 -4.99
N ALA A 91 -17.72 15.41 -4.57
CA ALA A 91 -16.69 14.54 -5.15
C ALA A 91 -17.14 13.96 -6.49
N GLU A 92 -18.34 13.36 -6.54
CA GLU A 92 -18.93 12.82 -7.78
C GLU A 92 -19.07 13.92 -8.84
N GLY A 93 -19.61 15.09 -8.46
CA GLY A 93 -19.82 16.22 -9.37
C GLY A 93 -18.53 16.86 -9.93
N ASN A 94 -17.35 16.50 -9.41
CA ASN A 94 -16.06 17.02 -9.87
C ASN A 94 -15.05 15.92 -10.27
N GLY A 95 -15.45 14.64 -10.29
CA GLY A 95 -14.56 13.52 -10.62
C GLY A 95 -13.42 13.33 -9.61
N LEU A 96 -13.76 13.37 -8.32
CA LEU A 96 -12.82 13.16 -7.21
C LEU A 96 -13.13 11.86 -6.45
N ASN A 97 -12.08 11.28 -5.86
CA ASN A 97 -12.17 10.26 -4.82
C ASN A 97 -11.71 10.86 -3.49
N TRP A 98 -12.24 10.37 -2.36
CA TRP A 98 -11.81 10.80 -1.03
C TRP A 98 -11.52 9.61 -0.11
N TYR A 99 -10.56 9.77 0.81
CA TYR A 99 -10.17 8.79 1.82
C TYR A 99 -9.92 9.51 3.16
N PHE A 100 -10.34 8.91 4.28
CA PHE A 100 -10.15 9.49 5.61
C PHE A 100 -9.38 8.51 6.49
N ASP A 101 -8.18 8.89 6.93
CA ASP A 101 -7.27 8.03 7.72
C ASP A 101 -7.58 8.01 9.23
N GLY A 102 -8.63 8.72 9.66
CA GLY A 102 -8.97 8.93 11.06
C GLY A 102 -8.65 10.33 11.58
N ALA A 103 -7.75 11.07 10.92
CA ALA A 103 -7.33 12.42 11.28
C ALA A 103 -7.36 13.42 10.11
N ILE A 104 -7.03 12.98 8.89
CA ILE A 104 -6.91 13.79 7.68
C ILE A 104 -7.88 13.28 6.61
N LEU A 105 -8.55 14.20 5.93
CA LEU A 105 -9.28 13.89 4.69
C LEU A 105 -8.34 14.09 3.49
N HIS A 106 -7.99 13.01 2.82
CA HIS A 106 -7.26 12.99 1.55
C HIS A 106 -8.26 13.02 0.40
N VAL A 107 -8.04 13.89 -0.59
CA VAL A 107 -8.92 14.04 -1.75
C VAL A 107 -8.07 14.06 -3.02
N SER A 108 -8.27 13.09 -3.92
CA SER A 108 -7.56 12.99 -5.21
C SER A 108 -8.53 13.11 -6.39
N PRO A 109 -8.05 13.48 -7.58
CA PRO A 109 -8.77 13.17 -8.82
C PRO A 109 -9.04 11.66 -8.95
N SER A 110 -10.15 11.28 -9.59
CA SER A 110 -10.52 9.86 -9.77
C SER A 110 -9.66 9.13 -10.82
N ASP A 111 -9.02 9.85 -11.75
CA ASP A 111 -8.07 9.31 -12.73
C ASP A 111 -6.67 9.04 -12.13
N GLU A 112 -6.38 9.57 -10.93
CA GLU A 112 -5.17 9.24 -10.18
C GLU A 112 -5.24 7.91 -9.41
N PHE A 113 -6.34 7.17 -9.52
CA PHE A 113 -6.52 5.83 -8.95
C PHE A 113 -5.49 4.85 -9.53
N LYS A 114 -4.61 4.33 -8.68
CA LYS A 114 -3.46 3.52 -9.09
C LYS A 114 -3.59 2.10 -8.53
N THR A 115 -2.98 1.14 -9.23
CA THR A 115 -2.78 -0.23 -8.73
C THR A 115 -1.29 -0.48 -8.60
N GLN A 116 -0.83 -0.86 -7.41
CA GLN A 116 0.57 -1.15 -7.15
C GLN A 116 0.72 -2.47 -6.39
N VAL A 117 1.80 -3.19 -6.68
CA VAL A 117 2.26 -4.31 -5.85
C VAL A 117 3.23 -3.75 -4.81
N ILE A 118 3.10 -4.20 -3.57
CA ILE A 118 3.96 -3.84 -2.44
C ILE A 118 4.51 -5.14 -1.86
N GLU A 119 5.84 -5.22 -1.73
CA GLU A 119 6.52 -6.33 -1.07
C GLU A 119 6.34 -6.24 0.45
N LEU A 120 6.22 -7.41 1.08
CA LEU A 120 5.95 -7.55 2.52
C LEU A 120 7.18 -8.00 3.32
N GLY A 121 8.28 -8.34 2.63
CA GLY A 121 9.49 -8.89 3.24
C GLY A 121 9.18 -10.17 4.02
N ARG A 122 9.09 -10.05 5.35
CA ARG A 122 8.81 -11.15 6.29
C ARG A 122 7.36 -11.17 6.82
N LEU A 123 6.49 -10.28 6.35
CA LEU A 123 5.07 -10.19 6.73
C LEU A 123 4.17 -11.00 5.79
N THR A 124 2.95 -11.31 6.26
CA THR A 124 1.87 -11.86 5.42
C THR A 124 0.78 -10.82 5.21
N GLY A 125 0.03 -10.93 4.10
CA GLY A 125 -1.08 -10.02 3.81
C GLY A 125 -2.20 -10.05 4.86
N ASP A 126 -2.41 -11.21 5.51
CA ASP A 126 -3.34 -11.35 6.64
C ASP A 126 -2.96 -10.44 7.82
N VAL A 127 -1.65 -10.30 8.12
CA VAL A 127 -1.16 -9.41 9.19
C VAL A 127 -1.37 -7.95 8.82
N VAL A 128 -1.00 -7.54 7.61
CA VAL A 128 -1.14 -6.15 7.14
C VAL A 128 -2.61 -5.73 7.09
N LEU A 129 -3.50 -6.58 6.57
CA LEU A 129 -4.93 -6.29 6.52
C LEU A 129 -5.55 -6.20 7.93
N SER A 130 -5.09 -7.04 8.86
CA SER A 130 -5.51 -6.98 10.27
C SER A 130 -5.00 -5.71 10.96
N GLU A 131 -3.81 -5.23 10.60
CA GLU A 131 -3.25 -3.97 11.09
C GLU A 131 -4.08 -2.77 10.60
N MET A 132 -4.27 -2.63 9.29
CA MET A 132 -5.06 -1.52 8.72
C MET A 132 -6.47 -1.47 9.28
N LYS A 133 -7.12 -2.63 9.50
CA LYS A 133 -8.43 -2.69 10.15
C LYS A 133 -8.38 -2.27 11.61
N ARG A 134 -7.35 -2.68 12.38
CA ARG A 134 -7.18 -2.26 13.79
C ARG A 134 -6.92 -0.76 13.93
N MET A 135 -6.17 -0.18 13.00
CA MET A 135 -5.88 1.26 12.94
C MET A 135 -7.03 2.11 12.36
N LYS A 136 -8.14 1.48 11.89
CA LYS A 136 -9.23 2.12 11.12
C LYS A 136 -8.80 2.75 9.78
N LEU A 137 -7.67 2.31 9.23
CA LEU A 137 -7.11 2.74 7.94
C LEU A 137 -7.65 1.92 6.75
N TYR A 138 -8.39 0.84 6.98
CA TYR A 138 -8.98 0.03 5.92
C TYR A 138 -10.31 0.64 5.43
N ASP A 139 -10.40 0.91 4.13
CA ASP A 139 -11.61 1.39 3.45
C ASP A 139 -12.08 0.33 2.43
N GLU A 140 -13.34 -0.08 2.52
CA GLU A 140 -13.91 -1.14 1.68
C GLU A 140 -14.15 -0.73 0.22
N ARG A 141 -14.06 0.58 -0.08
CA ARG A 141 -14.12 1.11 -1.46
C ARG A 141 -12.82 0.85 -2.24
N PHE A 142 -11.73 0.47 -1.55
CA PHE A 142 -10.41 0.23 -2.15
C PHE A 142 -10.00 -1.24 -1.98
N SER A 143 -9.33 -1.78 -2.99
CA SER A 143 -9.05 -3.22 -3.05
C SER A 143 -7.64 -3.55 -2.54
N ILE A 144 -7.55 -4.44 -1.55
CA ILE A 144 -6.29 -5.08 -1.12
C ILE A 144 -6.40 -6.58 -1.40
N ASN A 145 -5.54 -7.07 -2.29
CA ASN A 145 -5.50 -8.48 -2.72
C ASN A 145 -4.13 -9.09 -2.38
N TYR A 146 -4.10 -10.28 -1.78
CA TYR A 146 -2.86 -10.99 -1.45
C TYR A 146 -3.02 -12.50 -1.59
N SER A 147 -1.91 -13.22 -1.64
CA SER A 147 -1.87 -14.68 -1.65
C SER A 147 -1.00 -15.17 -0.50
N LYS A 148 -1.41 -16.26 0.18
CA LYS A 148 -0.65 -16.86 1.27
C LYS A 148 0.72 -17.42 0.84
N ASN A 149 0.90 -17.61 -0.47
CA ASN A 149 2.13 -18.12 -1.08
C ASN A 149 3.05 -17.00 -1.62
N ALA A 150 2.72 -15.72 -1.41
CA ALA A 150 3.48 -14.59 -1.91
C ALA A 150 3.79 -13.58 -0.79
N ALA A 151 5.05 -13.18 -0.66
CA ALA A 151 5.49 -12.10 0.23
C ALA A 151 5.19 -10.71 -0.37
N ALA A 152 4.01 -10.54 -0.96
CA ALA A 152 3.58 -9.32 -1.63
C ALA A 152 2.04 -9.20 -1.62
N LEU A 153 1.54 -7.97 -1.60
CA LEU A 153 0.12 -7.65 -1.81
C LEU A 153 -0.05 -6.65 -2.95
N ARG A 154 -1.25 -6.59 -3.51
CA ARG A 154 -1.69 -5.62 -4.52
C ARG A 154 -2.71 -4.68 -3.89
N VAL A 155 -2.40 -3.39 -3.85
CA VAL A 155 -3.33 -2.31 -3.48
C VAL A 155 -3.86 -1.65 -4.75
N SER A 156 -5.15 -1.35 -4.77
CA SER A 156 -5.80 -0.52 -5.80
C SER A 156 -6.62 0.57 -5.12
N GLY A 157 -6.21 1.83 -5.26
CA GLY A 157 -6.79 2.97 -4.54
C GLY A 157 -6.20 4.34 -4.95
N PRO A 158 -6.62 5.43 -4.30
CA PRO A 158 -5.98 6.74 -4.39
C PRO A 158 -4.49 6.69 -3.97
N PRO A 159 -3.64 7.63 -4.41
CA PRO A 159 -2.21 7.63 -4.10
C PRO A 159 -1.92 7.52 -2.59
N SER A 160 -2.57 8.35 -1.78
CA SER A 160 -2.35 8.42 -0.33
C SER A 160 -2.84 7.17 0.42
N TYR A 161 -3.82 6.42 -0.12
CA TYR A 161 -4.19 5.11 0.44
C TYR A 161 -3.07 4.07 0.25
N ILE A 162 -2.39 4.10 -0.90
CA ILE A 162 -1.26 3.23 -1.19
C ILE A 162 -0.05 3.64 -0.32
N GLU A 163 0.19 4.94 -0.14
CA GLU A 163 1.27 5.47 0.69
C GLU A 163 1.10 5.07 2.17
N VAL A 164 -0.10 5.28 2.74
CA VAL A 164 -0.45 4.82 4.10
C VAL A 164 -0.30 3.29 4.22
N THR A 165 -0.64 2.51 3.18
CA THR A 165 -0.41 1.06 3.19
C THR A 165 1.09 0.71 3.28
N ARG A 166 1.97 1.47 2.59
CA ARG A 166 3.44 1.30 2.69
C ARG A 166 3.96 1.64 4.08
N GLU A 167 3.48 2.73 4.66
CA GLU A 167 3.86 3.18 6.01
C GLU A 167 3.50 2.11 7.06
N VAL A 168 2.28 1.57 7.00
CA VAL A 168 1.82 0.46 7.86
C VAL A 168 2.72 -0.77 7.72
N ILE A 169 3.03 -1.20 6.49
CA ILE A 169 3.93 -2.34 6.23
C ILE A 169 5.31 -2.11 6.83
N SER A 170 5.89 -0.92 6.65
CA SER A 170 7.22 -0.59 7.19
C SER A 170 7.23 -0.53 8.73
N THR A 171 6.16 -0.03 9.33
CA THR A 171 6.01 0.15 10.79
C THR A 171 5.90 -1.18 11.52
N ILE A 172 5.23 -2.18 10.93
CA ILE A 172 5.02 -3.49 11.56
C ILE A 172 6.06 -4.55 11.14
N GLN A 173 7.08 -4.18 10.36
CA GLN A 173 8.10 -5.13 9.91
C GLN A 173 8.83 -5.73 11.13
N PRO A 174 8.86 -7.07 11.29
CA PRO A 174 9.59 -7.69 12.40
C PRO A 174 11.08 -7.38 12.31
N PRO A 175 11.78 -7.23 13.45
CA PRO A 175 13.20 -6.87 13.47
C PRO A 175 14.05 -7.87 12.67
N PRO A 176 15.20 -7.43 12.12
CA PRO A 176 16.12 -8.29 11.39
C PRO A 176 16.50 -9.52 12.24
N ALA A 177 16.67 -10.66 11.59
CA ALA A 177 17.07 -11.88 12.29
C ALA A 177 18.51 -11.73 12.82
N ALA A 178 18.81 -12.34 13.96
CA ALA A 178 20.13 -12.20 14.60
C ALA A 178 21.30 -12.86 13.83
N ASP A 179 21.02 -13.60 12.76
CA ASP A 179 22.00 -14.10 11.79
C ASP A 179 22.28 -13.12 10.64
N ASP A 180 21.45 -12.08 10.48
CA ASP A 180 21.59 -10.97 9.51
C ASP A 180 22.25 -9.73 10.16
N ASP A 181 22.73 -9.88 11.40
CA ASP A 181 23.71 -8.99 12.04
C ASP A 181 25.09 -9.24 11.39
N PRO A 182 25.66 -8.28 10.62
CA PRO A 182 26.99 -8.42 10.04
C PRO A 182 28.04 -8.27 11.15
N ARG A 183 28.18 -9.32 11.97
CA ARG A 183 29.02 -9.40 13.16
C ARG A 183 30.48 -9.14 12.83
N VAL A 184 30.87 -7.87 12.87
CA VAL A 184 32.25 -7.41 12.70
C VAL A 184 33.10 -7.96 13.85
N ARG A 185 33.63 -9.16 13.65
CA ARG A 185 34.56 -9.82 14.58
C ARG A 185 35.88 -9.07 14.56
N VAL A 186 35.98 -8.04 15.40
CA VAL A 186 37.24 -7.34 15.67
C VAL A 186 38.19 -8.29 16.40
N PHE A 187 38.95 -9.07 15.63
CA PHE A 187 40.06 -9.86 16.12
C PHE A 187 41.16 -8.91 16.63
N ARG A 188 41.10 -8.57 17.91
CA ARG A 188 42.21 -7.89 18.60
C ARG A 188 43.39 -8.85 18.66
N GLY A 189 44.34 -8.69 17.74
CA GLY A 189 45.60 -9.42 17.75
C GLY A 189 46.28 -9.24 19.11
N ARG A 190 46.41 -10.33 19.88
CA ARG A 190 47.23 -10.33 21.09
C ARG A 190 48.67 -10.21 20.63
N GLY A 191 49.32 -9.09 20.93
CA GLY A 191 50.61 -8.75 20.35
C GLY A 191 51.70 -9.79 20.62
N SER A 192 52.02 -10.60 19.62
CA SER A 192 53.42 -10.77 19.23
C SER A 192 53.89 -9.46 18.61
N THR A 193 55.17 -9.13 18.82
CA THR A 193 55.84 -8.05 18.07
C THR A 193 55.74 -8.30 16.57
N VAL A 194 55.72 -7.24 15.77
CA VAL A 194 55.98 -7.36 14.33
C VAL A 194 57.43 -7.79 14.19
N ASP A 195 57.64 -9.02 13.71
CA ASP A 195 58.96 -9.57 13.48
C ASP A 195 59.01 -10.27 12.11
N GLU A 196 60.19 -10.13 11.51
CA GLU A 196 60.71 -10.57 10.20
C GLU A 196 59.79 -11.20 9.10
N THR A 197 59.81 -10.54 7.93
CA THR A 197 59.72 -11.12 6.57
C THR A 197 58.45 -11.90 6.14
N VAL A 198 57.54 -11.17 5.47
CA VAL A 198 56.71 -11.75 4.41
C VAL A 198 57.56 -11.86 3.14
N GLU A 199 58.14 -13.04 2.88
CA GLU A 199 58.90 -13.26 1.64
C GLU A 199 57.96 -13.28 0.43
N LEU A 200 58.16 -12.36 -0.50
CA LEU A 200 57.32 -12.17 -1.69
C LEU A 200 57.60 -13.23 -2.78
N GLN A 201 57.38 -14.52 -2.47
CA GLN A 201 57.43 -15.61 -3.45
C GLN A 201 56.20 -15.63 -4.38
N SER A 202 55.91 -14.50 -5.04
CA SER A 202 55.02 -14.47 -6.19
C SER A 202 55.47 -13.47 -7.27
N ALA A 203 55.74 -14.02 -8.45
CA ALA A 203 55.79 -13.34 -9.75
C ALA A 203 56.80 -12.19 -9.97
N ARG A 204 58.11 -12.51 -10.11
CA ARG A 204 58.97 -11.76 -11.08
C ARG A 204 60.19 -12.50 -11.65
N LYS A 205 59.96 -13.55 -12.45
CA LYS A 205 60.93 -13.99 -13.48
C LYS A 205 60.26 -14.45 -14.78
N ARG A 206 59.65 -13.48 -15.47
CA ARG A 206 59.11 -13.56 -16.85
C ARG A 206 59.48 -12.29 -17.63
N VAL A 207 60.76 -11.91 -17.56
CA VAL A 207 61.37 -10.88 -18.41
C VAL A 207 62.74 -11.39 -18.87
N ASP A 208 62.72 -12.37 -19.77
CA ASP A 208 63.87 -12.71 -20.59
C ASP A 208 63.91 -11.73 -21.77
N ASN A 209 64.49 -10.54 -21.58
CA ASN A 209 65.03 -9.75 -22.69
C ASN A 209 66.07 -8.71 -22.24
N GLN A 210 67.13 -8.55 -23.04
CA GLN A 210 68.07 -7.42 -23.17
C GLN A 210 68.55 -6.66 -21.91
N GLY A 211 69.84 -6.58 -21.58
CA GLY A 211 71.03 -7.24 -22.17
C GLY A 211 72.31 -6.40 -22.07
N SER A 212 73.47 -7.05 -21.92
CA SER A 212 74.80 -6.40 -21.91
C SER A 212 75.87 -7.24 -22.62
N LYS A 213 76.02 -6.96 -23.92
CA LYS A 213 77.21 -7.06 -24.78
C LYS A 213 78.55 -7.47 -24.11
N PRO A 214 79.22 -8.55 -24.55
CA PRO A 214 80.66 -8.75 -24.34
C PRO A 214 81.52 -7.93 -25.32
N ALA A 215 82.81 -7.76 -25.01
CA ALA A 215 83.84 -7.14 -25.86
C ALA A 215 84.03 -7.95 -27.18
N ASN A 216 84.01 -7.32 -28.36
CA ASN A 216 85.16 -6.72 -29.07
C ASN A 216 86.37 -7.66 -29.28
N THR A 217 86.49 -8.23 -30.49
CA THR A 217 87.71 -8.18 -31.32
C THR A 217 87.40 -8.53 -32.79
N SER A 218 87.83 -7.67 -33.72
CA SER A 218 88.06 -7.96 -35.16
C SER A 218 89.44 -8.65 -35.33
N PRO A 219 89.97 -9.05 -36.52
CA PRO A 219 89.59 -8.68 -37.90
C PRO A 219 89.71 -9.82 -38.97
N LYS A 220 89.89 -9.42 -40.26
CA LYS A 220 89.96 -10.20 -41.52
C LYS A 220 88.59 -10.69 -42.03
N THR A 221 88.15 -10.48 -43.29
CA THR A 221 88.78 -10.09 -44.58
C THR A 221 89.60 -11.18 -45.28
N THR A 222 89.02 -11.74 -46.35
CA THR A 222 89.63 -12.06 -47.66
C THR A 222 88.51 -12.50 -48.63
N ASN A 223 88.57 -12.00 -49.87
CA ASN A 223 87.81 -12.38 -51.09
C ASN A 223 86.34 -12.81 -50.91
#